data_AF-A0A7X7F1H2-F1
#
_entry.id   AF-A0A7X7F1H2-F1
#
_cell.length_a   1.000
_cell.length_b   1.000
_cell.length_c   1.000
_cell.angle_alpha   90.00
_cell.angle_beta   90.00
_cell.angle_gamma   90.00
#
_symmetry.space_group_name_H-M   'P 1'
#
loop_
_entity.id
_entity.type
_entity.pdbx_description
1 polymer ?
#
loop_
_entity_poly.entity_id
_entity_poly.type
_entity_poly.pdbx_seq_one_letter_code
_entity_poly.pdbx_strand_id
1 'polypeptide(L)'
;MTFLHTRAFRRITSARGAYTLVEILVSTTLSLIMLAGVAVVFGTVGDSIANSRAALEMVDRLRSAQQRLARDLEGVTVRTTLSRGPQYRPKSENEEGYFEYGEGTGTLTGVNSGRDGNPTDTTVGDFDDVLMFTTQSVDRPFVGKFDSETYQSKYAEVCWFVRGRTLYRRQLLIAPEVRSDMDSDADGSLTSSGDWSGDSVYHRYDISVRPQSYASGETYWEPNSLGDLTKRENRFAHRLHATDSYPYNAGRWGQLRLPTLGECSHDDWMTWTSAANAPSVTAASESDFWTNPHPWASTVVDFATGNLVDYHPGPRFGEDIILSNVIGFDVKVWDAGAPIVDVWDNNATPGDVSDDKRIAALFPADTSYISKLGSVSTTGPSDPIYYRVSSYGAFVDLGYAPGYSPVASVPQPRFHLRNYDPATNVAGGRSDLRQIYDTWSLHYENNGSREVGNTETASLPVDAGTNGFDDDGNGIVDDADEMETAPPYPIPLRGIQVKIRVFEPGSRQIREVTVVQEFTTK
;
A
#
# COMPACT_ATOMS: atom_id res chain seq x y z
N MET A 1 -101.88 48.49 -27.24
CA MET A 1 -100.82 47.47 -27.44
C MET A 1 -99.50 48.02 -26.95
N THR A 2 -99.05 47.64 -25.76
CA THR A 2 -97.61 47.53 -25.42
C THR A 2 -97.49 46.80 -24.08
N PHE A 3 -97.05 45.54 -24.16
CA PHE A 3 -96.68 44.71 -23.01
C PHE A 3 -95.39 45.27 -22.39
N LEU A 4 -95.40 45.60 -21.11
CA LEU A 4 -94.19 45.77 -20.30
C LEU A 4 -93.98 44.51 -19.47
N HIS A 5 -93.02 43.70 -19.89
CA HIS A 5 -92.64 42.44 -19.27
C HIS A 5 -91.58 42.71 -18.21
N THR A 6 -91.97 42.69 -16.93
CA THR A 6 -91.05 42.81 -15.80
C THR A 6 -90.30 41.49 -15.63
N ARG A 7 -89.04 41.40 -16.06
CA ARG A 7 -88.18 40.23 -15.80
C ARG A 7 -87.73 40.24 -14.34
N ALA A 8 -88.28 39.33 -13.54
CA ALA A 8 -87.78 39.03 -12.20
C ALA A 8 -86.47 38.23 -12.29
N PHE A 9 -85.37 38.78 -11.77
CA PHE A 9 -84.12 38.04 -11.55
C PHE A 9 -84.32 37.04 -10.40
N ARG A 10 -84.35 35.75 -10.74
CA ARG A 10 -84.42 34.66 -9.76
C ARG A 10 -83.05 34.49 -9.12
N ARG A 11 -82.89 34.94 -7.87
CA ARG A 11 -81.68 34.70 -7.06
C ARG A 11 -81.67 33.22 -6.67
N ILE A 12 -80.79 32.43 -7.30
CA ILE A 12 -80.54 31.04 -6.89
C ILE A 12 -79.73 31.10 -5.60
N THR A 13 -80.38 31.01 -4.44
CA THR A 13 -79.70 30.69 -3.19
C THR A 13 -79.33 29.22 -3.22
N SER A 14 -78.09 28.92 -3.61
CA SER A 14 -77.47 27.62 -3.37
C SER A 14 -77.51 27.37 -1.86
N ALA A 15 -78.32 26.39 -1.44
CA ALA A 15 -78.18 25.80 -0.12
C ALA A 15 -76.82 25.11 -0.09
N ARG A 16 -75.87 25.66 0.67
CA ARG A 16 -74.59 24.98 0.94
C ARG A 16 -74.92 23.76 1.81
N GLY A 17 -74.83 22.56 1.24
CA GLY A 17 -74.94 21.32 2.00
C GLY A 17 -73.84 21.26 3.07
N ALA A 18 -74.20 20.88 4.29
CA ALA A 18 -73.23 20.56 5.34
C ALA A 18 -72.58 19.19 5.01
N TYR A 19 -71.26 19.09 5.17
CA TYR A 19 -70.50 17.88 4.89
C TYR A 19 -70.87 16.73 5.82
N THR A 20 -70.96 15.52 5.27
CA THR A 20 -71.19 14.31 6.07
C THR A 20 -69.92 13.88 6.81
N LEU A 21 -70.08 13.16 7.93
CA LEU A 21 -68.96 12.63 8.72
C LEU A 21 -68.04 11.72 7.88
N VAL A 22 -68.62 11.00 6.91
CA VAL A 22 -67.90 10.17 5.93
C VAL A 22 -67.08 11.04 4.96
N GLU A 23 -67.61 12.14 4.42
CA GLU A 23 -66.83 13.05 3.55
C GLU A 23 -65.64 13.67 4.29
N ILE A 24 -65.81 14.09 5.54
CA ILE A 24 -64.71 14.66 6.33
C ILE A 24 -63.66 13.57 6.62
N LEU A 25 -64.07 12.35 6.95
CA LEU A 25 -63.16 11.21 7.15
C LEU A 25 -62.40 10.83 5.87
N VAL A 26 -63.07 10.82 4.72
CA VAL A 26 -62.44 10.52 3.42
C VAL A 26 -61.50 11.65 3.00
N SER A 27 -61.88 12.91 3.22
CA SER A 27 -61.04 14.06 2.90
C SER A 27 -59.79 14.12 3.78
N THR A 28 -59.89 13.81 5.07
CA THR A 28 -58.72 13.78 5.97
C THR A 28 -57.82 12.60 5.66
N THR A 29 -58.37 11.42 5.38
CA THR A 29 -57.55 10.26 4.94
C THR A 29 -56.85 10.52 3.61
N LEU A 30 -57.51 11.11 2.61
CA LEU A 30 -56.87 11.51 1.36
C LEU A 30 -55.75 12.54 1.59
N SER A 31 -55.97 13.49 2.49
CA SER A 31 -54.96 14.49 2.85
C SER A 31 -53.74 13.85 3.53
N LEU A 32 -53.96 12.88 4.43
CA LEU A 32 -52.89 12.13 5.09
C LEU A 32 -52.12 11.24 4.10
N ILE A 33 -52.81 10.60 3.16
CA ILE A 33 -52.17 9.79 2.09
C ILE A 33 -51.32 10.69 1.18
N MET A 34 -51.83 11.87 0.81
CA MET A 34 -51.04 12.84 0.04
C MET A 34 -49.81 13.31 0.82
N LEU A 35 -49.98 13.66 2.10
CA LEU A 35 -48.86 14.09 2.95
C LEU A 35 -47.82 12.97 3.13
N ALA A 36 -48.27 11.73 3.27
CA ALA A 36 -47.39 10.56 3.32
C ALA A 36 -46.62 10.37 2.00
N GLY A 37 -47.28 10.50 0.85
CA GLY A 37 -46.63 10.43 -0.46
C GLY A 37 -45.57 11.52 -0.64
N VAL A 38 -45.87 12.75 -0.24
CA VAL A 38 -44.93 13.88 -0.28
C VAL A 38 -43.73 13.65 0.64
N ALA A 39 -43.95 13.13 1.86
CA ALA A 39 -42.87 12.82 2.79
C ALA A 39 -41.92 11.75 2.23
N VAL A 40 -42.44 10.71 1.56
CA VAL A 40 -41.61 9.69 0.90
C VAL A 40 -40.77 10.31 -0.21
N VAL A 41 -41.34 11.17 -1.06
CA VAL A 41 -40.59 11.85 -2.12
C VAL A 41 -39.49 12.76 -1.55
N PHE A 42 -39.77 13.50 -0.48
CA PHE A 42 -38.73 14.31 0.17
C PHE A 42 -37.63 13.46 0.79
N GLY A 43 -37.96 12.29 1.36
CA GLY A 43 -36.97 11.33 1.85
C GLY A 43 -36.07 10.83 0.72
N THR A 44 -36.64 10.34 -0.38
CA THR A 44 -35.86 9.80 -1.50
C THR A 44 -34.99 10.86 -2.19
N VAL A 45 -35.50 12.08 -2.35
CA VAL A 45 -34.73 13.20 -2.89
C VAL A 45 -33.62 13.62 -1.91
N GLY A 46 -33.91 13.65 -0.60
CA GLY A 46 -32.94 13.93 0.45
C GLY A 46 -31.77 12.95 0.44
N ASP A 47 -32.07 11.64 0.40
CA ASP A 47 -31.08 10.58 0.33
C ASP A 47 -30.26 10.66 -0.96
N SER A 48 -30.90 10.95 -2.10
CA SER A 48 -30.22 11.14 -3.38
C SER A 48 -29.23 12.31 -3.36
N ILE A 49 -29.61 13.44 -2.73
CA ILE A 49 -28.72 14.59 -2.57
C ILE A 49 -27.56 14.26 -1.62
N ALA A 50 -27.85 13.58 -0.50
CA ALA A 50 -26.83 13.17 0.47
C ALA A 50 -25.79 12.25 -0.17
N ASN A 51 -26.23 11.21 -0.89
CA ASN A 51 -25.37 10.31 -1.63
C ASN A 51 -24.58 11.05 -2.71
N SER A 52 -25.21 11.96 -3.46
CA SER A 52 -24.49 12.75 -4.49
C SER A 52 -23.37 13.61 -3.88
N ARG A 53 -23.59 14.19 -2.70
CA ARG A 53 -22.55 14.95 -1.99
C ARG A 53 -21.42 14.06 -1.46
N ALA A 54 -21.76 12.92 -0.86
CA ALA A 54 -20.77 11.96 -0.38
C ALA A 54 -19.89 11.43 -1.51
N ALA A 55 -20.49 11.13 -2.67
CA ALA A 55 -19.78 10.73 -3.88
C ALA A 55 -18.77 11.79 -4.33
N LEU A 56 -19.20 13.06 -4.40
CA LEU A 56 -18.34 14.18 -4.82
C LEU A 56 -17.18 14.38 -3.83
N GLU A 57 -17.47 14.38 -2.53
CA GLU A 57 -16.43 14.50 -1.49
C GLU A 57 -15.41 13.37 -1.57
N MET A 58 -15.86 12.13 -1.79
CA MET A 58 -14.99 10.98 -1.95
C MET A 58 -14.08 11.11 -3.19
N VAL A 59 -14.62 11.58 -4.32
CA VAL A 59 -13.81 11.83 -5.53
C VAL A 59 -12.73 12.89 -5.26
N ASP A 60 -13.07 13.96 -4.55
CA ASP A 60 -12.11 15.01 -4.23
C ASP A 60 -11.03 14.51 -3.27
N ARG A 61 -11.39 13.73 -2.24
CA ARG A 61 -10.44 13.07 -1.34
C ARG A 61 -9.52 12.11 -2.09
N LEU A 62 -10.08 11.28 -2.99
CA LEU A 62 -9.32 10.30 -3.77
C LEU A 62 -8.31 10.98 -4.70
N ARG A 63 -8.71 12.08 -5.37
CA ARG A 63 -7.79 12.90 -6.18
C ARG A 63 -6.71 13.57 -5.34
N SER A 64 -7.04 14.06 -4.15
CA SER A 64 -6.06 14.65 -3.22
C SER A 64 -5.03 13.60 -2.78
N ALA A 65 -5.46 12.39 -2.45
CA ALA A 65 -4.57 11.27 -2.12
C ALA A 65 -3.67 10.89 -3.31
N GLN A 66 -4.23 10.80 -4.52
CA GLN A 66 -3.48 10.57 -5.76
C GLN A 66 -2.37 11.61 -5.95
N GLN A 67 -2.70 12.90 -5.83
CA GLN A 67 -1.73 13.99 -5.97
C GLN A 67 -0.66 13.97 -4.87
N ARG A 68 -1.03 13.57 -3.65
CA ARG A 68 -0.07 13.46 -2.55
C ARG A 68 0.92 12.32 -2.78
N LEU A 69 0.43 11.14 -3.16
CA LEU A 69 1.28 10.00 -3.50
C LEU A 69 2.18 10.30 -4.71
N ALA A 70 1.63 10.93 -5.76
CA ALA A 70 2.42 11.32 -6.93
C ALA A 70 3.57 12.28 -6.57
N ARG A 71 3.31 13.29 -5.72
CA ARG A 71 4.35 14.21 -5.23
C ARG A 71 5.41 13.51 -4.39
N ASP A 72 5.01 12.59 -3.53
CA ASP A 72 5.97 11.82 -2.73
C ASP A 72 6.88 10.99 -3.65
N LEU A 73 6.30 10.30 -4.64
CA LEU A 73 7.02 9.49 -5.62
C LEU A 73 7.95 10.30 -6.55
N GLU A 74 7.54 11.51 -6.94
CA GLU A 74 8.38 12.43 -7.73
C GLU A 74 9.62 12.89 -6.93
N GLY A 75 9.44 13.03 -5.61
CA GLY A 75 10.46 13.47 -4.66
C GLY A 75 11.38 12.37 -4.11
N VAL A 76 11.26 11.11 -4.56
CA VAL A 76 12.13 10.01 -4.08
C VAL A 76 13.60 10.41 -4.12
N THR A 77 14.29 10.27 -3.00
CA THR A 77 15.68 10.77 -2.84
C THR A 77 16.71 9.85 -3.47
N VAL A 78 16.44 8.54 -3.47
CA VAL A 78 17.37 7.52 -3.99
C VAL A 78 17.22 7.37 -5.50
N ARG A 79 18.34 7.10 -6.17
CA ARG A 79 18.35 6.79 -7.60
C ARG A 79 18.01 5.32 -7.84
N THR A 80 16.74 5.01 -8.04
CA THR A 80 16.23 3.65 -8.29
C THR A 80 16.66 3.06 -9.65
N THR A 81 17.22 3.88 -10.54
CA THR A 81 17.64 3.49 -11.90
C THR A 81 19.01 2.83 -11.98
N LEU A 82 19.75 2.76 -10.87
CA LEU A 82 21.10 2.22 -10.84
C LEU A 82 21.07 0.86 -10.14
N SER A 83 21.63 -0.15 -10.80
CA SER A 83 21.82 -1.46 -10.19
C SER A 83 22.92 -1.29 -9.16
N ARG A 84 22.61 -1.41 -7.86
CA ARG A 84 23.61 -1.41 -6.79
C ARG A 84 24.33 -2.77 -6.76
N GLY A 85 25.07 -3.04 -7.83
CA GLY A 85 26.05 -4.13 -7.90
C GLY A 85 27.46 -3.58 -7.69
N PRO A 86 28.48 -4.46 -7.57
CA PRO A 86 29.84 -4.09 -7.14
C PRO A 86 30.52 -3.01 -7.98
N GLN A 87 30.12 -2.85 -9.26
CA GLN A 87 30.64 -1.82 -10.16
C GLN A 87 30.14 -0.39 -9.84
N TYR A 88 29.17 -0.23 -8.95
CA TYR A 88 28.62 1.08 -8.56
C TYR A 88 28.87 1.36 -7.09
N ARG A 89 29.98 2.07 -6.80
CA ARG A 89 30.21 2.75 -5.53
C ARG A 89 29.56 4.15 -5.63
N PRO A 90 28.34 4.40 -5.11
CA PRO A 90 27.82 5.75 -5.05
C PRO A 90 28.81 6.64 -4.28
N LYS A 91 29.12 7.81 -4.82
CA LYS A 91 30.11 8.74 -4.23
C LYS A 91 29.72 9.26 -2.83
N SER A 92 28.49 9.00 -2.38
CA SER A 92 28.07 9.15 -0.99
C SER A 92 26.77 8.38 -0.73
N GLU A 93 26.85 7.16 -0.21
CA GLU A 93 25.69 6.49 0.41
C GLU A 93 25.02 7.38 1.48
N ASN A 94 25.79 8.31 2.04
CA ASN A 94 25.38 9.25 3.08
C ASN A 94 24.25 10.23 2.71
N GLU A 95 23.83 10.32 1.44
CA GLU A 95 22.85 11.33 0.99
C GLU A 95 21.68 10.79 0.15
N GLU A 96 21.63 9.49 -0.16
CA GLU A 96 20.63 8.97 -1.13
C GLU A 96 19.32 8.50 -0.47
N GLY A 97 19.28 8.16 0.82
CA GLY A 97 18.08 7.58 1.45
C GLY A 97 17.73 6.20 0.88
N TYR A 98 16.44 5.81 0.90
CA TYR A 98 16.00 4.49 0.44
C TYR A 98 14.66 4.51 -0.31
N PHE A 99 14.41 3.40 -1.03
CA PHE A 99 13.12 3.05 -1.58
C PHE A 99 12.89 1.55 -1.37
N GLU A 100 11.73 1.23 -0.79
CA GLU A 100 11.32 -0.13 -0.47
C GLU A 100 9.84 -0.33 -0.83
N TYR A 101 9.58 -1.45 -1.48
CA TYR A 101 8.23 -1.93 -1.75
C TYR A 101 8.17 -3.39 -1.32
N GLY A 102 7.34 -3.66 -0.31
CA GLY A 102 7.01 -5.00 0.14
C GLY A 102 5.66 -5.41 -0.43
N GLU A 103 5.65 -6.52 -1.16
CA GLU A 103 4.44 -7.22 -1.58
C GLU A 103 4.01 -8.16 -0.45
N GLY A 104 2.72 -8.15 -0.14
CA GLY A 104 2.18 -9.01 0.88
C GLY A 104 2.16 -10.49 0.47
N THR A 105 2.19 -11.38 1.46
CA THR A 105 2.18 -12.84 1.22
C THR A 105 0.77 -13.42 1.16
N GLY A 106 -0.26 -12.57 1.20
CA GLY A 106 -1.60 -12.98 1.57
C GLY A 106 -2.67 -12.37 0.69
N THR A 107 -3.01 -13.08 -0.39
CA THR A 107 -4.27 -12.92 -1.11
C THR A 107 -5.43 -13.12 -0.13
N LEU A 108 -5.91 -12.03 0.46
CA LEU A 108 -7.27 -12.03 1.01
C LEU A 108 -8.18 -12.10 -0.18
N THR A 109 -8.65 -13.31 -0.48
CA THR A 109 -9.64 -13.54 -1.51
C THR A 109 -10.88 -12.74 -1.13
N GLY A 110 -11.09 -11.61 -1.80
CA GLY A 110 -12.29 -10.81 -1.63
C GLY A 110 -13.50 -11.66 -2.00
N VAL A 111 -14.28 -12.06 -1.00
CA VAL A 111 -15.55 -12.76 -1.25
C VAL A 111 -16.62 -11.70 -1.44
N ASN A 112 -16.64 -11.07 -2.62
CA ASN A 112 -17.88 -10.53 -3.16
C ASN A 112 -18.71 -11.70 -3.72
N SER A 113 -19.04 -12.68 -2.87
CA SER A 113 -20.22 -13.50 -3.14
C SER A 113 -21.41 -12.57 -2.91
N GLY A 114 -21.83 -11.89 -3.98
CA GLY A 114 -23.25 -11.63 -4.14
C GLY A 114 -24.00 -12.91 -3.75
N ARG A 115 -25.19 -12.74 -3.17
CA ARG A 115 -26.05 -13.78 -2.57
C ARG A 115 -26.41 -14.98 -3.48
N ASP A 116 -25.76 -15.10 -4.62
CA ASP A 116 -26.04 -15.92 -5.79
C ASP A 116 -24.93 -16.94 -6.11
N GLY A 117 -23.90 -17.10 -5.26
CA GLY A 117 -22.90 -18.17 -5.42
C GLY A 117 -21.98 -18.01 -6.65
N ASN A 118 -21.68 -16.77 -7.04
CA ASN A 118 -20.78 -16.43 -8.14
C ASN A 118 -19.29 -16.53 -7.70
N PRO A 119 -18.31 -16.68 -8.63
CA PRO A 119 -16.92 -16.95 -8.28
C PRO A 119 -16.29 -15.78 -7.52
N THR A 120 -15.28 -16.10 -6.72
CA THR A 120 -14.44 -15.18 -5.97
C THR A 120 -13.98 -13.99 -6.84
N ASP A 121 -14.28 -12.78 -6.38
CA ASP A 121 -13.89 -11.54 -7.05
C ASP A 121 -12.48 -11.16 -6.62
N THR A 122 -11.50 -11.52 -7.44
CA THR A 122 -10.09 -11.19 -7.19
C THR A 122 -9.74 -9.75 -7.60
N THR A 123 -10.70 -8.97 -8.12
CA THR A 123 -10.49 -7.55 -8.49
C THR A 123 -10.69 -6.61 -7.30
N VAL A 124 -11.07 -7.14 -6.14
CA VAL A 124 -11.12 -6.43 -4.86
C VAL A 124 -10.27 -7.20 -3.84
N GLY A 125 -9.61 -6.50 -2.91
CA GLY A 125 -8.90 -7.16 -1.82
C GLY A 125 -7.38 -7.35 -2.00
N ASP A 126 -6.77 -6.74 -3.01
CA ASP A 126 -5.33 -6.53 -3.05
C ASP A 126 -5.01 -5.23 -2.29
N PHE A 127 -4.66 -5.36 -1.02
CA PHE A 127 -4.28 -4.23 -0.19
C PHE A 127 -2.92 -4.44 0.47
N ASP A 128 -2.32 -5.63 0.35
CA ASP A 128 -1.19 -6.11 1.17
C ASP A 128 0.17 -5.52 0.90
N ASP A 129 0.17 -4.52 0.04
CA ASP A 129 1.34 -3.75 -0.28
C ASP A 129 1.69 -2.70 0.76
N VAL A 130 3.00 -2.58 0.94
CA VAL A 130 3.64 -1.58 1.77
C VAL A 130 4.66 -0.86 0.92
N LEU A 131 4.54 0.46 0.87
CA LEU A 131 5.45 1.32 0.13
C LEU A 131 6.12 2.29 1.10
N MET A 132 7.44 2.21 1.22
CA MET A 132 8.24 2.98 2.17
C MET A 132 9.43 3.60 1.45
N PHE A 133 9.65 4.89 1.61
CA PHE A 133 10.78 5.56 0.97
C PHE A 133 11.06 6.91 1.60
N THR A 134 12.23 7.45 1.32
CA THR A 134 12.59 8.83 1.64
C THR A 134 12.26 9.74 0.46
N THR A 135 11.65 10.88 0.76
CA THR A 135 11.22 11.86 -0.23
C THR A 135 11.69 13.25 0.14
N GLN A 136 11.94 14.06 -0.87
CA GLN A 136 12.33 15.45 -0.76
C GLN A 136 11.21 16.33 -1.34
N SER A 137 10.82 17.35 -0.58
CA SER A 137 9.95 18.39 -1.12
C SER A 137 10.76 19.50 -1.81
N VAL A 138 10.29 19.92 -2.98
CA VAL A 138 10.90 21.03 -3.75
C VAL A 138 10.26 22.37 -3.39
N ASP A 139 8.96 22.40 -3.11
CA ASP A 139 8.21 23.66 -2.96
C ASP A 139 8.06 24.10 -1.50
N ARG A 140 7.65 23.19 -0.61
CA ARG A 140 7.32 23.49 0.78
C ARG A 140 7.88 22.41 1.70
N PRO A 141 8.59 22.74 2.78
CA PRO A 141 9.12 21.72 3.67
C PRO A 141 7.99 20.89 4.27
N PHE A 142 8.31 19.65 4.58
CA PHE A 142 7.46 18.82 5.43
C PHE A 142 7.40 19.43 6.81
N VAL A 143 6.22 19.42 7.42
CA VAL A 143 5.98 19.93 8.77
C VAL A 143 5.49 18.77 9.62
N GLY A 144 5.99 18.71 10.86
CA GLY A 144 5.66 17.67 11.83
C GLY A 144 5.69 18.22 13.24
N LYS A 145 5.04 17.50 14.16
CA LYS A 145 5.03 17.82 15.59
C LYS A 145 6.43 17.67 16.18
N PHE A 146 6.82 18.61 17.02
CA PHE A 146 8.02 18.53 17.83
C PHE A 146 7.71 19.04 19.23
N ASP A 147 7.33 18.11 20.10
CA ASP A 147 6.76 18.38 21.41
C ASP A 147 5.57 19.35 21.35
N SER A 148 5.73 20.57 21.87
CA SER A 148 4.71 21.64 21.83
C SER A 148 4.82 22.57 20.62
N GLU A 149 5.83 22.38 19.78
CA GLU A 149 6.11 23.17 18.60
C GLU A 149 5.96 22.34 17.30
N THR A 150 6.24 22.98 16.18
CA THR A 150 6.32 22.33 14.87
C THR A 150 7.75 22.41 14.36
N TYR A 151 8.26 21.30 13.84
CA TYR A 151 9.53 21.26 13.14
C TYR A 151 9.33 21.15 11.63
N GLN A 152 10.32 21.57 10.87
CA GLN A 152 10.28 21.53 9.41
C GLN A 152 11.51 20.83 8.86
N SER A 153 11.33 19.95 7.89
CA SER A 153 12.45 19.38 7.13
C SER A 153 12.13 19.37 5.65
N LYS A 154 13.17 19.55 4.82
CA LYS A 154 13.07 19.35 3.37
C LYS A 154 12.85 17.88 3.01
N TYR A 155 13.27 16.97 3.89
CA TYR A 155 13.25 15.53 3.68
C TYR A 155 12.32 14.85 4.68
N ALA A 156 11.64 13.81 4.25
CA ALA A 156 10.84 12.98 5.11
C ALA A 156 10.95 11.51 4.70
N GLU A 157 10.90 10.62 5.68
CA GLU A 157 10.59 9.22 5.50
C GLU A 157 9.06 9.08 5.46
N VAL A 158 8.54 8.46 4.40
CA VAL A 158 7.10 8.27 4.21
C VAL A 158 6.78 6.80 4.03
N CYS A 159 5.67 6.37 4.65
CA CYS A 159 5.18 5.00 4.54
C CYS A 159 3.70 5.02 4.16
N TRP A 160 3.34 4.29 3.11
CA TRP A 160 1.98 4.09 2.64
C TRP A 160 1.58 2.64 2.83
N PHE A 161 0.46 2.41 3.50
CA PHE A 161 -0.08 1.08 3.73
C PHE A 161 -1.56 1.17 4.07
N VAL A 162 -2.31 0.11 3.77
CA VAL A 162 -3.70 -0.01 4.21
C VAL A 162 -3.77 -0.84 5.48
N ARG A 163 -4.72 -0.50 6.36
CA ARG A 163 -5.14 -1.40 7.43
C ARG A 163 -6.67 -1.43 7.52
N GLY A 164 -7.24 -2.62 7.40
CA GLY A 164 -8.68 -2.77 7.17
C GLY A 164 -9.10 -2.04 5.90
N ARG A 165 -9.91 -0.99 6.04
CA ARG A 165 -10.36 -0.13 4.92
C ARG A 165 -9.78 1.29 4.97
N THR A 166 -8.71 1.49 5.72
CA THR A 166 -8.13 2.81 5.93
C THR A 166 -6.74 2.84 5.33
N LEU A 167 -6.50 3.78 4.42
CA LEU A 167 -5.18 4.06 3.86
C LEU A 167 -4.49 5.07 4.76
N TYR A 168 -3.31 4.68 5.23
CA TYR A 168 -2.45 5.48 6.08
C TYR A 168 -1.28 6.02 5.26
N ARG A 169 -0.86 7.24 5.60
CA ARG A 169 0.42 7.81 5.17
C ARG A 169 1.15 8.33 6.40
N ARG A 170 2.15 7.58 6.84
CA ARG A 170 3.08 8.05 7.85
C ARG A 170 4.07 9.03 7.21
N GLN A 171 4.35 10.13 7.92
CA GLN A 171 5.41 11.08 7.57
C GLN A 171 6.27 11.31 8.81
N LEU A 172 7.56 11.02 8.69
CA LEU A 172 8.55 11.27 9.71
C LEU A 172 9.61 12.19 9.11
N LEU A 173 9.83 13.35 9.72
CA LEU A 173 10.82 14.32 9.27
C LEU A 173 12.22 13.74 9.46
N ILE A 174 13.06 13.90 8.44
CA ILE A 174 14.48 13.55 8.53
C ILE A 174 15.20 14.83 8.96
N ALA A 175 15.59 14.88 10.23
CA ALA A 175 16.14 16.07 10.86
C ALA A 175 17.25 15.68 11.87
N PRO A 176 18.42 15.18 11.41
CA PRO A 176 19.51 14.79 12.30
C PRO A 176 20.00 15.95 13.19
N GLU A 177 19.81 17.19 12.76
CA GLU A 177 20.17 18.40 13.50
C GLU A 177 19.42 18.57 14.83
N VAL A 178 18.24 17.95 15.00
CA VAL A 178 17.49 18.04 16.27
C VAL A 178 18.20 17.29 17.40
N ARG A 179 19.22 16.48 17.10
CA ARG A 179 19.99 15.74 18.10
C ARG A 179 20.48 16.62 19.25
N SER A 180 20.92 17.85 18.98
CA SER A 180 21.40 18.75 20.05
C SER A 180 20.30 19.23 20.99
N ASP A 181 19.06 19.31 20.50
CA ASP A 181 17.90 19.71 21.30
C ASP A 181 17.39 18.53 22.15
N MET A 182 17.82 17.32 21.80
CA MET A 182 17.44 16.06 22.44
C MET A 182 18.42 15.61 23.52
N ASP A 183 19.64 16.15 23.49
CA ASP A 183 20.71 15.95 24.45
C ASP A 183 20.56 16.98 25.57
N SER A 184 19.87 16.60 26.64
CA SER A 184 19.44 17.51 27.70
C SER A 184 20.59 17.99 28.58
N ASP A 185 21.66 17.21 28.69
CA ASP A 185 22.85 17.57 29.47
C ASP A 185 24.03 18.05 28.61
N ALA A 186 23.87 18.02 27.28
CA ALA A 186 24.82 18.48 26.28
C ALA A 186 26.18 17.75 26.37
N ASP A 187 26.18 16.49 26.80
CA ASP A 187 27.39 15.68 26.92
C ASP A 187 27.84 15.02 25.59
N GLY A 188 27.01 15.16 24.54
CA GLY A 188 27.22 14.62 23.20
C GLY A 188 26.67 13.20 23.02
N SER A 189 26.05 12.62 24.05
CA SER A 189 25.52 11.26 24.10
C SER A 189 24.02 11.30 24.47
N LEU A 190 23.21 10.43 23.86
CA LEU A 190 21.81 10.27 24.26
C LEU A 190 21.74 9.09 25.22
N THR A 191 22.14 9.32 26.46
CA THR A 191 22.29 8.29 27.51
C THR A 191 21.82 8.73 28.89
N SER A 192 21.31 9.95 29.01
CA SER A 192 20.83 10.50 30.27
C SER A 192 19.30 10.36 30.38
N SER A 193 18.77 10.23 31.60
CA SER A 193 17.32 10.13 31.83
C SER A 193 16.52 11.36 31.37
N GLY A 194 17.19 12.47 31.04
CA GLY A 194 16.57 13.68 30.47
C GLY A 194 16.49 13.67 28.96
N ASP A 195 17.29 12.85 28.28
CA ASP A 195 17.33 12.76 26.82
C ASP A 195 16.07 12.09 26.27
N TRP A 196 15.98 11.94 24.95
CA TRP A 196 14.94 11.13 24.28
C TRP A 196 15.08 9.64 24.64
N SER A 197 14.67 9.37 25.86
CA SER A 197 14.58 8.09 26.52
C SER A 197 13.11 7.75 26.71
N GLY A 198 12.83 6.46 26.78
CA GLY A 198 11.52 5.97 27.11
C GLY A 198 10.55 5.81 25.95
N ASP A 199 9.38 5.35 26.34
CA ASP A 199 8.37 4.78 25.47
C ASP A 199 7.58 5.90 24.75
N SER A 200 7.12 5.60 23.53
CA SER A 200 6.28 6.51 22.73
C SER A 200 6.89 7.81 22.17
N VAL A 201 8.09 7.72 21.57
CA VAL A 201 8.70 8.86 20.83
C VAL A 201 7.72 9.52 19.85
N TYR A 202 6.86 8.74 19.19
CA TYR A 202 5.90 9.23 18.21
C TYR A 202 4.65 9.92 18.81
N HIS A 203 4.46 9.89 20.14
CA HIS A 203 3.48 10.75 20.80
C HIS A 203 3.88 12.23 20.75
N ARG A 204 5.17 12.51 20.88
CA ARG A 204 5.71 13.87 20.99
C ARG A 204 6.32 14.35 19.68
N TYR A 205 6.87 13.45 18.87
CA TYR A 205 7.71 13.83 17.74
C TYR A 205 7.29 13.13 16.44
N ASP A 206 7.25 13.89 15.35
CA ASP A 206 7.14 13.36 13.98
C ASP A 206 8.52 13.31 13.32
N ILE A 207 9.53 12.79 14.03
CA ILE A 207 10.91 12.67 13.55
C ILE A 207 11.22 11.20 13.21
N SER A 208 11.98 10.97 12.13
CA SER A 208 12.49 9.64 11.81
C SER A 208 13.61 9.31 12.78
N VAL A 209 13.43 8.24 13.55
CA VAL A 209 14.36 7.83 14.61
C VAL A 209 14.64 6.34 14.53
N ARG A 210 15.82 5.97 15.01
CA ARG A 210 16.22 4.57 15.22
C ARG A 210 16.44 4.30 16.71
N PRO A 211 16.11 3.08 17.18
CA PRO A 211 16.41 2.69 18.55
C PRO A 211 17.91 2.39 18.69
N GLN A 212 18.54 2.97 19.71
CA GLN A 212 19.91 2.69 20.11
C GLN A 212 19.89 2.10 21.52
N SER A 213 20.28 0.83 21.64
CA SER A 213 20.37 0.13 22.93
C SER A 213 21.78 0.18 23.48
N TYR A 214 21.92 0.50 24.77
CA TYR A 214 23.20 0.58 25.46
C TYR A 214 23.41 -0.58 26.43
N ALA A 215 24.66 -0.78 26.86
CA ALA A 215 25.02 -1.83 27.81
C ALA A 215 24.30 -1.71 29.18
N SER A 216 23.76 -0.53 29.50
CA SER A 216 22.89 -0.30 30.68
C SER A 216 21.53 -1.00 30.59
N GLY A 217 21.14 -1.48 29.40
CA GLY A 217 19.82 -2.08 29.13
C GLY A 217 18.76 -1.08 28.69
N GLU A 218 19.08 0.21 28.66
CA GLU A 218 18.20 1.28 28.22
C GLU A 218 18.25 1.46 26.70
N THR A 219 17.11 1.85 26.11
CA THR A 219 17.00 2.20 24.68
C THR A 219 16.67 3.68 24.55
N TYR A 220 17.46 4.37 23.75
CA TYR A 220 17.29 5.78 23.42
C TYR A 220 17.02 5.94 21.93
N TRP A 221 16.48 7.09 21.55
CA TRP A 221 16.10 7.38 20.17
C TRP A 221 17.10 8.31 19.51
N GLU A 222 17.71 7.82 18.44
CA GLU A 222 18.67 8.58 17.63
C GLU A 222 17.98 9.09 16.36
N PRO A 223 18.03 10.39 16.05
CA PRO A 223 17.42 10.90 14.82
C PRO A 223 18.20 10.43 13.60
N ASN A 224 17.46 10.05 12.56
CA ASN A 224 18.04 9.53 11.33
C ASN A 224 18.46 10.65 10.37
N SER A 225 19.60 10.45 9.72
CA SER A 225 19.97 11.14 8.47
C SER A 225 19.53 10.34 7.23
N LEU A 226 19.63 10.93 6.04
CA LEU A 226 19.41 10.21 4.78
C LEU A 226 20.37 9.02 4.63
N GLY A 227 21.63 9.19 5.04
CA GLY A 227 22.63 8.12 5.02
C GLY A 227 22.27 6.97 5.95
N ASP A 228 21.81 7.27 7.17
CA ASP A 228 21.43 6.24 8.14
C ASP A 228 20.29 5.37 7.62
N LEU A 229 19.31 5.97 6.94
CA LEU A 229 18.15 5.28 6.38
C LEU A 229 18.46 4.38 5.17
N THR A 230 19.67 4.44 4.62
CA THR A 230 20.11 3.43 3.64
C THR A 230 20.10 2.04 4.27
N LYS A 231 20.44 1.93 5.55
CA LYS A 231 20.45 0.68 6.31
C LYS A 231 19.04 0.32 6.76
N ARG A 232 18.64 -0.94 6.56
CA ARG A 232 17.26 -1.39 6.79
C ARG A 232 16.86 -1.29 8.26
N GLU A 233 17.76 -1.62 9.17
CA GLU A 233 17.54 -1.59 10.61
C GLU A 233 17.17 -0.21 11.17
N ASN A 234 17.53 0.87 10.47
CA ASN A 234 17.27 2.24 10.91
C ASN A 234 15.93 2.78 10.42
N ARG A 235 15.29 2.09 9.47
CA ARG A 235 14.02 2.51 8.86
C ARG A 235 12.87 2.25 9.82
N PHE A 236 11.79 3.01 9.64
CA PHE A 236 10.59 2.85 10.45
C PHE A 236 10.12 1.38 10.47
N ALA A 237 9.74 0.88 11.65
CA ALA A 237 9.14 -0.46 11.86
C ALA A 237 10.01 -1.69 11.50
N HIS A 238 11.27 -1.52 11.08
CA HIS A 238 12.17 -2.61 10.71
C HIS A 238 12.83 -3.26 11.92
N ARG A 239 13.36 -2.43 12.83
CA ARG A 239 13.92 -2.84 14.11
C ARG A 239 13.03 -2.34 15.25
N LEU A 240 12.48 -3.26 16.02
CA LEU A 240 11.71 -2.96 17.23
C LEU A 240 12.45 -3.41 18.49
N HIS A 241 13.44 -4.28 18.36
CA HIS A 241 14.15 -4.82 19.50
C HIS A 241 15.68 -4.82 19.32
N ALA A 242 16.38 -4.74 20.45
CA ALA A 242 17.85 -4.78 20.48
C ALA A 242 18.41 -6.07 19.87
N THR A 243 17.71 -7.19 20.08
CA THR A 243 18.07 -8.53 19.58
C THR A 243 17.55 -8.84 18.18
N ASP A 244 16.83 -7.91 17.53
CA ASP A 244 16.46 -8.12 16.13
C ASP A 244 17.75 -8.21 15.30
N SER A 245 17.82 -9.20 14.43
CA SER A 245 18.97 -9.45 13.59
C SER A 245 18.64 -9.16 12.14
N TYR A 246 19.69 -9.04 11.34
CA TYR A 246 19.63 -9.14 9.90
C TYR A 246 18.72 -10.31 9.46
N PRO A 247 17.85 -10.16 8.44
CA PRO A 247 17.80 -9.08 7.46
C PRO A 247 16.96 -7.85 7.83
N TYR A 248 16.40 -7.75 9.05
CA TYR A 248 15.50 -6.66 9.47
C TYR A 248 14.28 -6.49 8.55
N ASN A 249 13.30 -7.41 8.62
CA ASN A 249 12.15 -7.40 7.71
C ASN A 249 10.91 -6.71 8.33
N ALA A 250 10.39 -5.64 7.70
CA ALA A 250 9.11 -5.04 8.08
C ALA A 250 7.91 -5.99 7.87
N GLY A 251 8.01 -6.99 7.00
CA GLY A 251 7.01 -8.05 6.83
C GLY A 251 6.71 -8.88 8.09
N ARG A 252 7.51 -8.75 9.16
CA ARG A 252 7.25 -9.30 10.50
C ARG A 252 5.89 -8.91 11.08
N TRP A 253 5.35 -7.76 10.67
CA TRP A 253 4.03 -7.27 11.08
C TRP A 253 2.89 -8.06 10.42
N GLY A 254 3.22 -8.95 9.48
CA GLY A 254 2.29 -9.84 8.81
C GLY A 254 1.12 -9.06 8.21
N GLN A 255 -0.08 -9.44 8.60
CA GLN A 255 -1.32 -8.87 8.07
C GLN A 255 -1.65 -7.46 8.60
N LEU A 256 -0.95 -6.98 9.63
CA LEU A 256 -1.06 -5.60 10.09
C LEU A 256 -0.24 -4.63 9.24
N ARG A 257 0.77 -5.17 8.52
CA ARG A 257 1.70 -4.48 7.61
C ARG A 257 2.65 -3.52 8.28
N LEU A 258 2.14 -2.44 8.84
CA LEU A 258 2.92 -1.44 9.57
C LEU A 258 2.10 -0.93 10.76
N PRO A 259 2.76 -0.50 11.85
CA PRO A 259 2.08 0.03 13.01
C PRO A 259 1.46 1.41 12.74
N THR A 260 0.26 1.66 13.28
CA THR A 260 -0.47 2.94 13.10
C THR A 260 0.03 4.01 14.08
N LEU A 261 -0.31 5.28 13.86
CA LEU A 261 0.11 6.35 14.79
C LEU A 261 -0.59 6.22 16.12
N GLY A 262 -1.82 5.71 16.13
CA GLY A 262 -2.51 5.33 17.36
C GLY A 262 -1.67 4.37 18.19
N GLU A 263 -1.08 3.34 17.58
CA GLU A 263 -0.23 2.38 18.30
C GLU A 263 1.11 2.99 18.70
N CYS A 264 1.77 3.67 17.78
CA CYS A 264 3.09 4.27 18.01
C CYS A 264 3.11 5.41 19.01
N SER A 265 1.95 6.04 19.24
CA SER A 265 1.79 7.14 20.20
C SER A 265 1.29 6.69 21.57
N HIS A 266 1.09 5.38 21.79
CA HIS A 266 0.72 4.85 23.09
C HIS A 266 1.92 4.85 24.04
N ASP A 267 1.72 5.12 25.33
CA ASP A 267 2.80 5.18 26.33
C ASP A 267 3.55 3.85 26.46
N ASP A 268 2.92 2.72 26.14
CA ASP A 268 3.59 1.41 26.16
C ASP A 268 4.28 1.05 24.82
N TRP A 269 4.29 1.95 23.83
CA TRP A 269 4.88 1.67 22.53
C TRP A 269 6.37 1.29 22.66
N MET A 270 6.68 0.05 22.26
CA MET A 270 8.02 -0.54 22.32
C MET A 270 8.61 -0.78 23.72
N THR A 271 7.78 -0.74 24.78
CA THR A 271 8.14 -1.24 26.14
C THR A 271 8.53 -2.72 26.15
N TRP A 272 8.15 -3.46 25.11
CA TRP A 272 8.39 -4.89 24.95
C TRP A 272 9.83 -5.14 24.51
N THR A 273 10.74 -5.17 25.47
CA THR A 273 12.14 -5.56 25.26
C THR A 273 12.31 -7.08 25.02
N SER A 274 11.46 -7.71 24.21
CA SER A 274 11.79 -9.03 23.64
C SER A 274 11.17 -9.26 22.26
N ALA A 275 11.94 -9.90 21.39
CA ALA A 275 11.60 -10.19 19.99
C ALA A 275 10.40 -11.14 19.77
N ALA A 276 9.84 -11.72 20.84
CA ALA A 276 8.74 -12.69 20.78
C ALA A 276 7.33 -12.07 20.63
N ASN A 277 7.21 -10.73 20.53
CA ASN A 277 5.93 -10.02 20.76
C ASN A 277 5.38 -9.24 19.57
N ALA A 278 5.86 -9.47 18.33
CA ALA A 278 5.11 -8.97 17.18
C ALA A 278 3.73 -9.67 17.18
N PRO A 279 2.62 -8.93 17.26
CA PRO A 279 1.31 -9.54 17.47
C PRO A 279 0.95 -10.39 16.25
N SER A 280 0.75 -11.69 16.48
CA SER A 280 0.28 -12.60 15.45
C SER A 280 -1.21 -12.37 15.23
N VAL A 281 -1.54 -11.87 14.04
CA VAL A 281 -2.92 -11.64 13.63
C VAL A 281 -3.25 -12.62 12.52
N THR A 282 -4.35 -13.34 12.71
CA THR A 282 -4.92 -14.25 11.70
C THR A 282 -6.15 -13.59 11.09
N ALA A 283 -6.10 -13.35 9.79
CA ALA A 283 -7.21 -12.82 9.02
C ALA A 283 -8.27 -13.92 8.84
N ALA A 284 -9.51 -13.50 8.70
CA ALA A 284 -10.59 -14.36 8.30
C ALA A 284 -10.29 -14.96 6.91
N SER A 285 -10.66 -16.22 6.71
CA SER A 285 -10.53 -16.93 5.43
C SER A 285 -11.35 -16.28 4.32
N GLU A 286 -12.41 -15.57 4.69
CA GLU A 286 -13.28 -14.79 3.81
C GLU A 286 -13.67 -13.51 4.53
N SER A 287 -13.66 -12.39 3.82
CA SER A 287 -14.09 -11.12 4.38
C SER A 287 -14.98 -10.37 3.42
N ASP A 288 -16.19 -10.06 3.91
CA ASP A 288 -17.09 -9.14 3.26
C ASP A 288 -16.68 -7.72 3.66
N PHE A 289 -15.90 -7.08 2.81
CA PHE A 289 -15.42 -5.72 3.02
C PHE A 289 -16.55 -4.67 3.01
N TRP A 290 -17.78 -5.03 2.63
CA TRP A 290 -18.94 -4.14 2.70
C TRP A 290 -19.56 -4.07 4.09
N THR A 291 -19.46 -5.15 4.87
CA THR A 291 -20.10 -5.25 6.19
C THR A 291 -19.09 -5.38 7.33
N ASN A 292 -17.87 -5.84 7.05
CA ASN A 292 -16.80 -6.00 8.04
C ASN A 292 -15.49 -5.32 7.57
N PRO A 293 -15.19 -4.09 8.05
CA PRO A 293 -13.98 -3.34 7.68
C PRO A 293 -12.67 -3.98 8.10
N HIS A 294 -12.72 -4.80 9.16
CA HIS A 294 -11.56 -5.26 9.93
C HIS A 294 -11.70 -6.77 10.12
N PRO A 295 -11.31 -7.57 9.12
CA PRO A 295 -11.62 -9.00 9.08
C PRO A 295 -10.63 -9.84 9.87
N TRP A 296 -10.25 -9.39 11.07
CA TRP A 296 -9.37 -10.20 11.92
C TRP A 296 -10.22 -11.12 12.79
N ALA A 297 -9.87 -12.40 12.79
CA ALA A 297 -10.48 -13.39 13.68
C ALA A 297 -9.87 -13.35 15.10
N SER A 298 -8.94 -12.43 15.34
CA SER A 298 -8.14 -12.33 16.56
C SER A 298 -8.69 -11.30 17.54
N THR A 299 -8.66 -11.61 18.83
CA THR A 299 -8.99 -10.67 19.92
C THR A 299 -7.87 -9.66 20.20
N VAL A 300 -6.73 -9.80 19.54
CA VAL A 300 -5.56 -8.92 19.71
C VAL A 300 -5.73 -7.60 18.97
N VAL A 301 -6.66 -7.52 18.01
CA VAL A 301 -6.95 -6.30 17.23
C VAL A 301 -8.40 -5.88 17.48
N ASP A 302 -8.59 -4.59 17.76
CA ASP A 302 -9.90 -4.00 17.93
C ASP A 302 -10.69 -4.02 16.61
N PHE A 303 -11.90 -4.56 16.65
CA PHE A 303 -12.72 -4.77 15.46
C PHE A 303 -13.25 -3.46 14.84
N ALA A 304 -13.29 -2.37 15.61
CA ALA A 304 -13.87 -1.10 15.16
C ALA A 304 -12.82 -0.16 14.56
N THR A 305 -11.62 -0.17 15.11
CA THR A 305 -10.54 0.78 14.76
C THR A 305 -9.38 0.12 14.03
N GLY A 306 -9.18 -1.17 14.26
CA GLY A 306 -8.07 -1.92 13.73
C GLY A 306 -6.70 -1.60 14.27
N ASN A 307 -6.65 -1.01 15.46
CA ASN A 307 -5.43 -1.01 16.25
C ASN A 307 -5.38 -2.25 17.14
N LEU A 308 -4.18 -2.61 17.52
CA LEU A 308 -3.92 -3.56 18.58
C LEU A 308 -4.59 -3.12 19.89
N VAL A 309 -5.28 -4.04 20.54
CA VAL A 309 -6.06 -3.77 21.77
C VAL A 309 -5.17 -3.23 22.88
N ASP A 310 -3.95 -3.75 23.00
CA ASP A 310 -2.98 -3.34 24.03
C ASP A 310 -2.49 -1.90 23.87
N TYR A 311 -2.68 -1.30 22.69
CA TYR A 311 -2.24 0.06 22.36
C TYR A 311 -3.42 0.97 21.97
N HIS A 312 -4.66 0.55 22.26
CA HIS A 312 -5.87 1.24 21.80
C HIS A 312 -6.56 2.09 22.89
N PRO A 313 -6.97 3.34 22.60
CA PRO A 313 -6.50 4.22 21.53
C PRO A 313 -5.34 5.08 22.05
N GLY A 314 -4.19 5.03 21.38
CA GLY A 314 -3.16 6.03 21.65
C GLY A 314 -3.63 7.45 21.29
N PRO A 315 -3.03 8.47 21.93
CA PRO A 315 -3.46 9.88 21.89
C PRO A 315 -3.47 10.54 20.51
N ARG A 316 -2.72 10.00 19.53
CA ARG A 316 -2.63 10.57 18.17
C ARG A 316 -3.36 9.73 17.12
N PHE A 317 -4.41 9.03 17.53
CA PHE A 317 -5.22 8.21 16.64
C PHE A 317 -5.83 9.03 15.49
N GLY A 318 -5.61 8.56 14.26
CA GLY A 318 -6.25 9.09 13.06
C GLY A 318 -5.55 10.25 12.38
N GLU A 319 -4.45 10.78 12.93
CA GLU A 319 -3.72 11.90 12.30
C GLU A 319 -2.98 11.49 11.01
N ASP A 320 -2.70 10.20 10.81
CA ASP A 320 -2.04 9.64 9.63
C ASP A 320 -3.01 9.04 8.59
N ILE A 321 -4.33 9.21 8.77
CA ILE A 321 -5.35 8.71 7.83
C ILE A 321 -5.45 9.60 6.58
N ILE A 322 -5.32 8.99 5.41
CA ILE A 322 -5.48 9.67 4.11
C ILE A 322 -6.85 9.41 3.49
N LEU A 323 -7.29 8.15 3.49
CA LEU A 323 -8.58 7.75 2.94
C LEU A 323 -9.21 6.67 3.82
N SER A 324 -10.53 6.68 3.88
CA SER A 324 -11.34 5.60 4.43
C SER A 324 -12.13 4.90 3.32
N ASN A 325 -12.68 3.72 3.62
CA ASN A 325 -13.41 2.89 2.65
C ASN A 325 -12.56 2.42 1.46
N VAL A 326 -11.25 2.27 1.67
CA VAL A 326 -10.31 1.73 0.70
C VAL A 326 -10.51 0.21 0.62
N ILE A 327 -10.63 -0.30 -0.60
CA ILE A 327 -10.84 -1.74 -0.90
C ILE A 327 -9.74 -2.32 -1.79
N GLY A 328 -8.78 -1.48 -2.19
CA GLY A 328 -7.58 -1.89 -2.91
C GLY A 328 -6.50 -0.83 -2.80
N PHE A 329 -5.29 -1.27 -2.50
CA PHE A 329 -4.05 -0.51 -2.55
C PHE A 329 -3.00 -1.47 -3.12
N ASP A 330 -2.81 -1.32 -4.42
CA ASP A 330 -2.12 -2.28 -5.28
C ASP A 330 -0.94 -1.54 -5.91
N VAL A 331 0.27 -2.03 -5.64
CA VAL A 331 1.55 -1.49 -6.06
C VAL A 331 2.19 -2.49 -7.01
N LYS A 332 2.56 -2.04 -8.21
CA LYS A 332 3.15 -2.89 -9.24
C LYS A 332 4.40 -2.24 -9.82
N VAL A 333 5.37 -3.07 -10.18
CA VAL A 333 6.63 -2.63 -10.80
C VAL A 333 6.65 -2.94 -12.28
N TRP A 334 7.31 -2.10 -13.07
CA TRP A 334 7.46 -2.35 -14.51
C TRP A 334 8.48 -3.47 -14.77
N ASP A 335 8.02 -4.57 -15.36
CA ASP A 335 8.87 -5.66 -15.85
C ASP A 335 8.82 -5.73 -17.38
N ALA A 336 9.96 -5.48 -18.04
CA ALA A 336 10.08 -5.51 -19.48
C ALA A 336 9.97 -6.93 -20.08
N GLY A 337 10.22 -7.97 -19.28
CA GLY A 337 10.13 -9.37 -19.69
C GLY A 337 8.84 -10.07 -19.30
N ALA A 338 7.89 -9.37 -18.66
CA ALA A 338 6.60 -9.95 -18.31
C ALA A 338 5.79 -10.27 -19.57
N PRO A 339 5.37 -11.52 -19.80
CA PRO A 339 4.66 -11.90 -21.02
C PRO A 339 3.19 -11.45 -20.98
N ILE A 340 2.68 -10.96 -22.10
CA ILE A 340 1.25 -10.72 -22.31
C ILE A 340 0.69 -11.92 -23.08
N VAL A 341 -0.38 -12.52 -22.55
CA VAL A 341 -0.94 -13.77 -23.07
C VAL A 341 -2.21 -13.49 -23.86
N ASP A 342 -2.20 -13.80 -25.15
CA ASP A 342 -3.39 -13.73 -25.97
C ASP A 342 -4.22 -15.00 -25.86
N VAL A 343 -5.53 -14.83 -25.79
CA VAL A 343 -6.51 -15.91 -25.86
C VAL A 343 -7.08 -15.94 -27.28
N TRP A 344 -6.96 -17.10 -27.92
CA TRP A 344 -7.47 -17.34 -29.26
C TRP A 344 -8.59 -18.36 -29.21
N ASP A 345 -9.66 -18.10 -29.96
CA ASP A 345 -10.78 -19.04 -30.11
C ASP A 345 -11.00 -19.33 -31.60
N ASN A 346 -10.58 -20.53 -32.03
CA ASN A 346 -10.73 -20.98 -33.41
C ASN A 346 -12.18 -21.13 -33.86
N ASN A 347 -13.15 -21.14 -32.94
CA ASN A 347 -14.57 -21.17 -33.24
C ASN A 347 -15.22 -19.78 -33.22
N ALA A 348 -14.48 -18.74 -32.81
CA ALA A 348 -14.98 -17.37 -32.86
C ALA A 348 -15.27 -16.96 -34.31
N THR A 349 -16.40 -16.29 -34.50
CA THR A 349 -16.69 -15.61 -35.77
C THR A 349 -15.75 -14.41 -35.85
N PRO A 350 -14.93 -14.26 -36.90
CA PRO A 350 -14.04 -13.10 -37.01
C PRO A 350 -14.80 -11.79 -36.87
N GLY A 351 -14.23 -10.84 -36.13
CA GLY A 351 -14.76 -9.49 -36.02
C GLY A 351 -14.62 -8.71 -37.33
N ASP A 352 -15.28 -7.55 -37.43
CA ASP A 352 -15.36 -6.69 -38.63
C ASP A 352 -14.02 -6.08 -39.08
N VAL A 353 -12.93 -6.37 -38.36
CA VAL A 353 -11.59 -5.85 -38.64
C VAL A 353 -10.58 -6.97 -38.48
N SER A 354 -10.37 -7.71 -39.57
CA SER A 354 -9.46 -8.86 -39.79
C SER A 354 -9.97 -10.24 -39.34
N ASP A 355 -9.52 -11.30 -40.05
CA ASP A 355 -9.68 -12.74 -39.71
C ASP A 355 -9.08 -13.14 -38.35
N ASP A 356 -8.85 -12.17 -37.47
CA ASP A 356 -8.24 -12.33 -36.17
C ASP A 356 -9.25 -12.96 -35.20
N LYS A 357 -8.93 -14.19 -34.80
CA LYS A 357 -9.67 -15.00 -33.83
C LYS A 357 -9.18 -14.80 -32.39
N ARG A 358 -8.34 -13.80 -32.17
CA ARG A 358 -7.99 -13.33 -30.83
C ARG A 358 -9.22 -12.71 -30.16
N ILE A 359 -9.56 -13.23 -28.99
CA ILE A 359 -10.73 -12.78 -28.23
C ILE A 359 -10.36 -11.97 -26.98
N ALA A 360 -9.14 -12.13 -26.47
CA ALA A 360 -8.65 -11.37 -25.32
C ALA A 360 -7.13 -11.27 -25.29
N ALA A 361 -6.62 -10.29 -24.55
CA ALA A 361 -5.25 -10.17 -24.10
C ALA A 361 -5.26 -10.17 -22.57
N LEU A 362 -4.45 -11.01 -21.95
CA LEU A 362 -4.35 -11.14 -20.50
C LEU A 362 -3.03 -10.57 -20.02
N PHE A 363 -3.13 -9.65 -19.07
CA PHE A 363 -2.03 -9.04 -18.34
C PHE A 363 -1.79 -9.78 -17.03
N PRO A 364 -0.59 -9.67 -16.42
CA PRO A 364 -0.26 -10.32 -15.15
C PRO A 364 -1.26 -10.08 -14.01
N ALA A 365 -1.89 -8.90 -13.99
CA ALA A 365 -2.91 -8.53 -13.02
C ALA A 365 -4.29 -9.15 -13.27
N ASP A 366 -4.52 -9.76 -14.44
CA ASP A 366 -5.84 -10.27 -14.81
C ASP A 366 -6.14 -11.60 -14.13
N THR A 367 -7.40 -11.79 -13.75
CA THR A 367 -7.87 -13.06 -13.21
C THR A 367 -7.55 -14.20 -14.17
N SER A 368 -7.06 -15.32 -13.64
CA SER A 368 -6.65 -16.53 -14.37
C SER A 368 -5.38 -16.42 -15.22
N TYR A 369 -4.71 -15.27 -15.30
CA TYR A 369 -3.51 -15.06 -16.09
C TYR A 369 -2.47 -16.18 -15.91
N ILE A 370 -2.14 -16.54 -14.66
CA ILE A 370 -1.13 -17.57 -14.36
C ILE A 370 -1.50 -18.95 -14.92
N SER A 371 -2.77 -19.33 -14.83
CA SER A 371 -3.25 -20.59 -15.40
C SER A 371 -3.13 -20.58 -16.93
N LYS A 372 -3.46 -19.45 -17.57
CA LYS A 372 -3.37 -19.32 -19.03
C LYS A 372 -1.94 -19.25 -19.53
N LEU A 373 -1.05 -18.56 -18.80
CA LEU A 373 0.38 -18.52 -19.06
C LEU A 373 0.99 -19.93 -19.04
N GLY A 374 0.65 -20.74 -18.03
CA GLY A 374 1.06 -22.15 -17.97
C GLY A 374 0.50 -23.02 -19.10
N SER A 375 -0.58 -22.60 -19.75
CA SER A 375 -1.22 -23.32 -20.86
C SER A 375 -0.64 -22.97 -22.24
N VAL A 376 0.25 -21.97 -22.33
CA VAL A 376 0.89 -21.55 -23.58
C VAL A 376 1.73 -22.69 -24.20
N SER A 377 2.35 -23.53 -23.37
CA SER A 377 3.19 -24.65 -23.83
C SER A 377 2.41 -25.93 -24.10
N THR A 378 1.14 -26.00 -23.70
CA THR A 378 0.32 -27.22 -23.78
C THR A 378 -0.82 -27.13 -24.79
N THR A 379 -1.12 -25.92 -25.30
CA THR A 379 -2.15 -25.68 -26.32
C THR A 379 -1.54 -25.17 -27.62
N GLY A 380 -2.21 -25.42 -28.74
CA GLY A 380 -1.75 -25.00 -30.06
C GLY A 380 -2.90 -24.64 -31.02
N PRO A 381 -2.60 -24.17 -32.24
CA PRO A 381 -3.61 -23.70 -33.20
C PRO A 381 -4.62 -24.73 -33.66
N SER A 382 -4.40 -26.01 -33.36
CA SER A 382 -5.38 -27.07 -33.62
C SER A 382 -6.47 -27.16 -32.55
N ASP A 383 -6.22 -26.60 -31.36
CA ASP A 383 -7.18 -26.62 -30.27
C ASP A 383 -8.28 -25.58 -30.50
N PRO A 384 -9.52 -25.83 -30.05
CA PRO A 384 -10.61 -24.86 -30.15
C PRO A 384 -10.25 -23.52 -29.49
N ILE A 385 -9.59 -23.58 -28.34
CA ILE A 385 -9.05 -22.42 -27.62
C ILE A 385 -7.59 -22.68 -27.34
N TYR A 386 -6.73 -21.72 -27.64
CA TYR A 386 -5.30 -21.81 -27.37
C TYR A 386 -4.71 -20.48 -26.91
N TYR A 387 -3.53 -20.53 -26.31
CA TYR A 387 -2.87 -19.37 -25.70
C TYR A 387 -1.51 -19.14 -26.35
N ARG A 388 -1.16 -17.87 -26.56
CA ARG A 388 0.17 -17.49 -27.08
C ARG A 388 0.67 -16.26 -26.35
N VAL A 389 1.98 -16.20 -26.14
CA VAL A 389 2.62 -14.93 -25.76
C VAL A 389 2.68 -14.04 -26.99
N SER A 390 2.08 -12.86 -26.89
CA SER A 390 1.99 -11.90 -28.01
C SER A 390 3.02 -10.79 -27.92
N SER A 391 3.37 -10.39 -26.70
CA SER A 391 4.31 -9.31 -26.41
C SER A 391 4.86 -9.43 -24.99
N TYR A 392 5.83 -8.58 -24.66
CA TYR A 392 6.46 -8.51 -23.34
C TYR A 392 6.43 -7.07 -22.83
N GLY A 393 6.35 -6.89 -21.52
CA GLY A 393 6.31 -5.59 -20.86
C GLY A 393 4.98 -5.32 -20.17
N ALA A 394 4.97 -5.40 -18.84
CA ALA A 394 3.79 -5.10 -18.04
C ALA A 394 4.16 -4.62 -16.63
N PHE A 395 3.21 -3.95 -15.97
CA PHE A 395 3.28 -3.73 -14.52
C PHE A 395 2.88 -5.03 -13.81
N VAL A 396 3.71 -5.49 -12.88
CA VAL A 396 3.57 -6.79 -12.21
C VAL A 396 3.80 -6.68 -10.71
N ASP A 397 3.19 -7.59 -9.98
CA ASP A 397 3.45 -7.81 -8.56
C ASP A 397 4.80 -8.52 -8.37
N LEU A 398 5.40 -8.38 -7.19
CA LEU A 398 6.65 -9.07 -6.88
C LEU A 398 6.39 -10.57 -6.70
N GLY A 399 7.04 -11.38 -7.52
CA GLY A 399 6.85 -12.83 -7.53
C GLY A 399 5.56 -13.28 -8.20
N TYR A 400 5.03 -12.53 -9.18
CA TYR A 400 3.75 -12.82 -9.83
C TYR A 400 3.68 -14.20 -10.50
N ALA A 401 4.79 -14.78 -10.98
CA ALA A 401 4.80 -16.07 -11.68
C ALA A 401 6.04 -16.93 -11.37
N PRO A 402 6.19 -17.48 -10.16
CA PRO A 402 7.42 -18.16 -9.74
C PRO A 402 7.70 -19.47 -10.48
N GLY A 403 6.65 -20.11 -11.02
CA GLY A 403 6.76 -21.34 -11.82
C GLY A 403 6.93 -21.10 -13.33
N TYR A 404 6.93 -19.84 -13.77
CA TYR A 404 7.15 -19.52 -15.18
C TYR A 404 8.62 -19.72 -15.55
N SER A 405 8.88 -20.48 -16.62
CA SER A 405 10.21 -20.64 -17.21
C SER A 405 10.30 -19.80 -18.49
N PRO A 406 11.02 -18.66 -18.47
CA PRO A 406 11.14 -17.80 -19.63
C PRO A 406 11.98 -18.46 -20.73
N VAL A 407 11.65 -18.13 -21.99
CA VAL A 407 12.43 -18.58 -23.15
C VAL A 407 13.71 -17.76 -23.23
N ALA A 408 14.87 -18.40 -23.45
CA ALA A 408 16.17 -17.70 -23.43
C ALA A 408 16.32 -16.58 -24.47
N SER A 409 15.56 -16.62 -25.58
CA SER A 409 15.66 -15.65 -26.69
C SER A 409 14.80 -14.40 -26.53
N VAL A 410 14.09 -14.24 -25.40
CA VAL A 410 13.15 -13.12 -25.17
C VAL A 410 13.62 -12.26 -24.00
N PRO A 411 13.11 -11.01 -23.86
CA PRO A 411 13.41 -10.20 -22.69
C PRO A 411 13.07 -10.99 -21.41
N GLN A 412 14.05 -11.14 -20.52
CA GLN A 412 13.89 -11.95 -19.32
C GLN A 412 13.04 -11.22 -18.28
N PRO A 413 11.94 -11.82 -17.79
CA PRO A 413 11.22 -11.28 -16.64
C PRO A 413 12.13 -11.31 -15.42
N ARG A 414 12.09 -10.26 -14.62
CA ARG A 414 12.98 -10.09 -13.47
C ARG A 414 12.26 -10.03 -12.13
N PHE A 415 10.95 -9.81 -12.15
CA PHE A 415 10.12 -9.75 -10.94
C PHE A 415 9.16 -10.95 -10.82
N HIS A 416 9.30 -11.98 -11.67
CA HIS A 416 8.38 -13.12 -11.66
C HIS A 416 8.66 -14.15 -10.56
N LEU A 417 9.91 -14.31 -10.14
CA LEU A 417 10.30 -15.18 -9.04
C LEU A 417 10.04 -14.48 -7.71
N ARG A 418 9.79 -15.24 -6.65
CA ARG A 418 9.63 -14.68 -5.29
C ARG A 418 10.87 -13.92 -4.81
N ASN A 419 12.03 -14.35 -5.32
CA ASN A 419 13.36 -13.74 -5.22
C ASN A 419 14.05 -13.92 -6.56
N TYR A 420 14.70 -12.88 -7.06
CA TYR A 420 15.50 -12.93 -8.27
C TYR A 420 16.98 -12.79 -7.92
N ASP A 421 17.73 -13.89 -8.04
CA ASP A 421 19.19 -13.87 -8.00
C ASP A 421 19.74 -13.96 -9.44
N PRO A 422 20.45 -12.93 -9.94
CA PRO A 422 21.00 -12.93 -11.29
C PRO A 422 22.11 -13.98 -11.51
N ALA A 423 22.78 -14.45 -10.45
CA ALA A 423 23.86 -15.44 -10.55
C ALA A 423 23.31 -16.86 -10.78
N THR A 424 22.28 -17.24 -10.03
CA THR A 424 21.75 -18.62 -10.06
C THR A 424 20.49 -18.77 -10.91
N ASN A 425 19.75 -17.69 -11.23
CA ASN A 425 18.38 -17.76 -11.77
C ASN A 425 17.43 -18.63 -10.90
N VAL A 426 17.76 -18.85 -9.62
CA VAL A 426 16.98 -19.65 -8.68
C VAL A 426 16.32 -18.75 -7.63
N ALA A 427 15.16 -19.19 -7.13
CA ALA A 427 14.50 -18.57 -5.98
C ALA A 427 15.35 -18.77 -4.71
N GLY A 428 16.10 -17.74 -4.29
CA GLY A 428 16.90 -17.80 -3.08
C GLY A 428 17.88 -16.63 -2.97
N GLY A 429 17.36 -15.40 -2.83
CA GLY A 429 18.21 -14.23 -2.63
C GLY A 429 19.08 -14.37 -1.38
N ARG A 430 20.31 -13.88 -1.44
CA ARG A 430 21.34 -13.93 -0.38
C ARG A 430 20.95 -13.24 0.94
N SER A 431 19.79 -12.59 0.99
CA SER A 431 19.26 -11.87 2.16
C SER A 431 18.11 -12.59 2.87
N ASP A 432 17.65 -13.75 2.39
CA ASP A 432 16.45 -14.48 2.88
C ASP A 432 15.11 -13.72 2.83
N LEU A 433 15.12 -12.44 2.48
CA LEU A 433 13.92 -11.64 2.20
C LEU A 433 13.18 -12.19 1.00
N ARG A 434 11.86 -12.00 0.96
CA ARG A 434 10.97 -12.49 -0.11
C ARG A 434 9.97 -11.44 -0.53
N GLN A 435 9.79 -11.27 -1.83
CA GLN A 435 8.80 -10.35 -2.40
C GLN A 435 8.96 -8.91 -1.88
N ILE A 436 10.21 -8.48 -1.68
CA ILE A 436 10.56 -7.12 -1.26
C ILE A 436 11.54 -6.56 -2.26
N TYR A 437 11.17 -5.47 -2.91
CA TYR A 437 12.09 -4.62 -3.65
C TYR A 437 12.75 -3.64 -2.69
N ASP A 438 14.08 -3.55 -2.72
CA ASP A 438 14.85 -2.64 -1.88
C ASP A 438 16.02 -2.09 -2.68
N THR A 439 16.27 -0.78 -2.58
CA THR A 439 17.46 -0.17 -3.20
C THR A 439 18.78 -0.67 -2.63
N TRP A 440 18.77 -1.35 -1.48
CA TRP A 440 19.86 -2.02 -0.77
C TRP A 440 21.02 -1.14 -0.32
N SER A 441 21.70 -1.47 0.77
CA SER A 441 22.90 -0.74 1.22
C SER A 441 24.15 -1.55 0.94
N LEU A 442 25.22 -0.93 0.42
CA LEU A 442 26.52 -1.59 0.34
C LEU A 442 27.26 -1.53 1.67
N HIS A 443 26.69 -0.89 2.69
CA HIS A 443 27.23 -0.94 4.05
C HIS A 443 27.37 -2.38 4.56
N TYR A 444 26.48 -3.28 4.13
CA TYR A 444 26.59 -4.68 4.55
C TYR A 444 27.93 -5.29 4.12
N GLU A 445 28.45 -4.91 2.96
CA GLU A 445 29.74 -5.39 2.43
C GLU A 445 30.98 -4.64 2.97
N ASN A 446 30.85 -3.78 3.99
CA ASN A 446 31.98 -3.04 4.55
C ASN A 446 31.92 -2.84 6.07
N ASN A 447 31.10 -3.63 6.77
CA ASN A 447 30.82 -3.42 8.19
C ASN A 447 31.66 -4.29 9.13
N GLY A 448 32.48 -5.20 8.60
CA GLY A 448 33.32 -6.10 9.36
C GLY A 448 32.56 -7.23 10.06
N SER A 449 31.28 -7.43 9.74
CA SER A 449 30.43 -8.50 10.25
C SER A 449 29.88 -9.30 9.08
N ARG A 450 29.62 -10.59 9.32
CA ARG A 450 29.03 -11.46 8.31
C ARG A 450 27.51 -11.36 8.31
N GLU A 451 26.90 -11.01 7.18
CA GLU A 451 25.46 -11.19 6.97
C GLU A 451 25.13 -12.66 6.66
N VAL A 452 24.56 -13.35 7.65
CA VAL A 452 24.23 -14.80 7.59
C VAL A 452 22.95 -15.12 6.80
N GLY A 453 22.77 -14.53 5.62
CA GLY A 453 21.64 -14.80 4.73
C GLY A 453 21.89 -15.88 3.67
N ASN A 454 23.14 -16.31 3.47
CA ASN A 454 23.44 -17.46 2.62
C ASN A 454 24.61 -18.29 3.20
N THR A 455 24.54 -19.62 3.06
CA THR A 455 25.61 -20.54 3.49
C THR A 455 26.75 -20.68 2.48
N GLU A 456 26.59 -20.15 1.26
CA GLU A 456 27.53 -20.35 0.15
C GLU A 456 28.74 -19.41 0.23
N THR A 457 28.59 -18.19 0.76
CA THR A 457 29.70 -17.25 1.00
C THR A 457 30.40 -17.48 2.33
N ALA A 458 29.95 -18.45 3.14
CA ALA A 458 30.53 -18.75 4.45
C ALA A 458 32.02 -19.16 4.38
N SER A 459 32.50 -19.57 3.20
CA SER A 459 33.92 -19.89 2.93
C SER A 459 34.77 -18.70 2.52
N LEU A 460 34.18 -17.59 2.09
CA LEU A 460 34.90 -16.37 1.71
C LEU A 460 35.27 -15.54 2.96
N PRO A 461 36.25 -14.63 2.90
CA PRO A 461 36.49 -13.65 3.96
C PRO A 461 35.25 -12.81 4.28
N VAL A 462 35.23 -12.16 5.46
CA VAL A 462 34.20 -11.16 5.74
C VAL A 462 34.41 -9.96 4.82
N ASP A 463 33.32 -9.38 4.32
CA ASP A 463 33.30 -8.26 3.37
C ASP A 463 34.04 -8.58 2.04
N ALA A 464 34.01 -9.84 1.60
CA ALA A 464 34.73 -10.29 0.40
C ALA A 464 34.35 -9.51 -0.86
N GLY A 465 33.07 -9.17 -1.03
CA GLY A 465 32.59 -8.43 -2.20
C GLY A 465 33.13 -6.99 -2.35
N THR A 466 33.94 -6.48 -1.42
CA THR A 466 34.60 -5.16 -1.58
C THR A 466 36.06 -5.10 -1.13
N ASN A 467 36.70 -6.25 -0.88
CA ASN A 467 38.04 -6.30 -0.28
C ASN A 467 39.19 -6.15 -1.29
N GLY A 468 38.89 -6.13 -2.59
CA GLY A 468 39.83 -5.93 -3.68
C GLY A 468 40.60 -7.18 -4.09
N PHE A 469 40.17 -8.37 -3.69
CA PHE A 469 40.74 -9.65 -4.08
C PHE A 469 39.74 -10.47 -4.92
N ASP A 470 40.26 -11.47 -5.62
CA ASP A 470 39.48 -12.53 -6.28
C ASP A 470 39.56 -13.73 -5.34
N ASP A 471 38.61 -13.79 -4.41
CA ASP A 471 38.58 -14.73 -3.28
C ASP A 471 38.01 -16.09 -3.69
N ASP A 472 37.21 -16.15 -4.76
CA ASP A 472 36.64 -17.39 -5.30
C ASP A 472 37.46 -17.99 -6.47
N GLY A 473 38.42 -17.23 -7.00
CA GLY A 473 39.33 -17.64 -8.07
C GLY A 473 38.68 -17.67 -9.45
N ASN A 474 37.55 -16.97 -9.66
CA ASN A 474 36.84 -16.90 -10.92
C ASN A 474 37.48 -15.93 -11.94
N GLY A 475 38.51 -15.17 -11.51
CA GLY A 475 39.24 -14.22 -12.34
C GLY A 475 38.62 -12.81 -12.39
N ILE A 476 37.60 -12.55 -11.58
CA ILE A 476 36.90 -11.27 -11.45
C ILE A 476 37.06 -10.84 -9.98
N VAL A 477 37.54 -9.62 -9.77
CA VAL A 477 37.71 -9.04 -8.43
C VAL A 477 36.41 -8.38 -7.99
N ASP A 478 36.03 -8.56 -6.72
CA ASP A 478 34.87 -7.95 -6.07
C ASP A 478 33.59 -8.19 -6.88
N ASP A 479 33.29 -9.43 -7.22
CA ASP A 479 32.16 -9.75 -8.09
C ASP A 479 30.86 -10.03 -7.29
N ALA A 480 29.74 -10.20 -8.01
CA ALA A 480 28.45 -10.41 -7.34
C ALA A 480 28.44 -11.74 -6.57
N ASP A 481 29.29 -12.70 -6.98
CA ASP A 481 29.40 -13.99 -6.32
C ASP A 481 30.14 -13.92 -4.97
N GLU A 482 30.94 -12.88 -4.75
CA GLU A 482 31.68 -12.63 -3.51
C GLU A 482 30.89 -11.83 -2.46
N MET A 483 29.80 -11.15 -2.86
CA MET A 483 28.99 -10.35 -1.94
C MET A 483 28.35 -11.20 -0.85
N GLU A 484 28.48 -10.82 0.41
CA GLU A 484 27.88 -11.56 1.51
C GLU A 484 26.36 -11.61 1.39
N THR A 485 25.77 -10.50 0.94
CA THR A 485 24.33 -10.40 0.79
C THR A 485 23.91 -9.54 -0.40
N ALA A 486 22.63 -9.61 -0.76
CA ALA A 486 22.09 -8.92 -1.92
C ALA A 486 20.59 -8.68 -1.73
N PRO A 487 20.04 -7.61 -2.34
CA PRO A 487 18.60 -7.41 -2.33
C PRO A 487 17.89 -8.54 -3.06
N PRO A 488 16.65 -8.90 -2.71
CA PRO A 488 15.87 -9.93 -3.42
C PRO A 488 15.67 -9.67 -4.90
N TYR A 489 15.76 -8.41 -5.34
CA TYR A 489 15.69 -8.00 -6.73
C TYR A 489 16.81 -6.98 -7.01
N PRO A 490 18.04 -7.43 -7.33
CA PRO A 490 19.20 -6.56 -7.58
C PRO A 490 19.13 -5.95 -8.98
N ILE A 491 18.02 -5.29 -9.28
CA ILE A 491 17.73 -4.72 -10.58
C ILE A 491 17.18 -3.30 -10.45
N PRO A 492 17.47 -2.41 -11.42
CA PRO A 492 16.88 -1.09 -11.42
C PRO A 492 15.35 -1.12 -11.51
N LEU A 493 14.69 -0.32 -10.70
CA LEU A 493 13.25 -0.09 -10.81
C LEU A 493 13.00 1.03 -11.82
N ARG A 494 12.43 0.67 -12.99
CA ARG A 494 12.17 1.62 -14.09
C ARG A 494 10.91 2.44 -13.90
N GLY A 495 9.92 1.87 -13.23
CA GLY A 495 8.65 2.53 -13.00
C GLY A 495 7.79 1.74 -12.05
N ILE A 496 6.88 2.45 -11.40
CA ILE A 496 5.93 1.93 -10.43
C ILE A 496 4.53 2.42 -10.78
N GLN A 497 3.55 1.56 -10.58
CA GLN A 497 2.14 1.85 -10.71
C GLN A 497 1.48 1.60 -9.36
N VAL A 498 0.73 2.57 -8.85
CA VAL A 498 -0.07 2.40 -7.63
C VAL A 498 -1.53 2.65 -7.96
N LYS A 499 -2.39 1.66 -7.72
CA LYS A 499 -3.84 1.76 -7.86
C LYS A 499 -4.49 1.87 -6.49
N ILE A 500 -5.35 2.86 -6.33
CA ILE A 500 -6.16 3.05 -5.12
C ILE A 500 -7.62 2.89 -5.50
N ARG A 501 -8.30 1.90 -4.92
CA ARG A 501 -9.73 1.65 -5.09
C ARG A 501 -10.47 2.01 -3.82
N VAL A 502 -11.50 2.85 -3.95
CA VAL A 502 -12.35 3.30 -2.84
C VAL A 502 -13.80 3.02 -3.17
N PHE A 503 -14.56 2.70 -2.14
CA PHE A 503 -16.00 2.50 -2.24
C PHE A 503 -16.80 3.57 -1.52
N GLU A 504 -17.98 3.83 -2.08
CA GLU A 504 -18.99 4.66 -1.47
C GLU A 504 -20.16 3.83 -0.90
N PRO A 505 -20.35 3.80 0.44
CA PRO A 505 -21.41 3.02 1.07
C PRO A 505 -22.84 3.35 0.66
N GLY A 506 -23.14 4.63 0.43
CA GLY A 506 -24.49 5.09 0.10
C GLY A 506 -24.92 4.71 -1.31
N SER A 507 -24.02 4.89 -2.29
CA SER A 507 -24.29 4.67 -3.71
C SER A 507 -23.90 3.26 -4.20
N ARG A 508 -23.11 2.52 -3.41
CA ARG A 508 -22.48 1.24 -3.77
C ARG A 508 -21.62 1.32 -5.03
N GLN A 509 -21.02 2.48 -5.27
CA GLN A 509 -20.09 2.67 -6.38
C GLN A 509 -18.66 2.46 -5.93
N ILE A 510 -17.84 1.96 -6.85
CA ILE A 510 -16.39 1.86 -6.72
C ILE A 510 -15.76 2.95 -7.60
N ARG A 511 -14.73 3.60 -7.06
CA ARG A 511 -13.88 4.55 -7.78
C ARG A 511 -12.43 4.07 -7.68
N GLU A 512 -11.70 4.21 -8.77
CA GLU A 512 -10.28 3.90 -8.85
C GLU A 512 -9.52 5.12 -9.35
N VAL A 513 -8.32 5.30 -8.82
CA VAL A 513 -7.29 6.18 -9.39
C VAL A 513 -5.99 5.41 -9.50
N THR A 514 -5.21 5.76 -10.52
CA THR A 514 -3.90 5.17 -10.79
C THR A 514 -2.85 6.28 -10.78
N VAL A 515 -1.78 6.05 -10.05
CA VAL A 515 -0.54 6.83 -10.10
C VAL A 515 0.48 5.99 -10.84
N VAL A 516 1.12 6.56 -11.87
CA VAL A 516 2.26 5.92 -12.54
C VAL A 516 3.43 6.87 -12.42
N GLN A 517 4.52 6.39 -11.84
CA GLN A 517 5.78 7.13 -11.77
C GLN A 517 6.82 6.37 -12.57
N GLU A 518 7.41 7.05 -13.54
CA GLU A 518 8.60 6.57 -14.24
C GLU A 518 9.84 7.11 -13.52
N PHE A 519 10.79 6.22 -13.22
CA PHE A 519 12.09 6.60 -12.71
C PHE A 519 13.04 6.67 -13.90
N THR A 520 13.21 7.88 -14.43
CA THR A 520 14.25 8.16 -15.44
C THR A 520 15.56 8.48 -14.74
N THR A 521 16.68 8.24 -15.41
CA THR A 521 18.01 8.63 -14.91
C THR A 521 18.06 10.15 -14.82
N LYS A 522 17.95 10.72 -13.61
CA LYS A 522 18.17 12.14 -13.33
C LYS A 522 19.64 12.51 -13.48
#